data_AF-B1WN92-F1
#
_entry.id   AF-B1WN92-F1
#
_cell.length_a   1.000
_cell.length_b   1.000
_cell.length_c   1.000
_cell.angle_alpha   90.00
_cell.angle_beta   90.00
_cell.angle_gamma   90.00
#
_symmetry.space_group_name_H-M   'P 1'
#
loop_
_entity.id
_entity.type
_entity.pdbx_description
1 polymer ?
#
loop_
_entity_poly.entity_id
_entity_poly.type
_entity_poly.pdbx_seq_one_letter_code
_entity_poly.pdbx_strand_id
1 'polypeptide(L)'
;MTILSDQDIRQEIGINIYIYPYKKDNLKGSSYNLTASQLAWDLSTRKSIYDSSQNKITIQPKTTALIETNESIWVSQKISGTYYSRVREVSKGTGHISTTLDPNYIGCSLIALRNHSQSPIEITPETDPFVTLIFQYLHTPSTKEQTRNTSGRRDLLSTLGIQLNKEETEFLDREFMNNKDALLNKLLECDDYKIIQKNESKKKKRDLNKYQIKRKTFFLKNNNNILF
;
A
#
# COMPACT_ATOMS: atom_id res chain seq x y z
N MET A 1 7.05 -2.65 19.02
CA MET A 1 6.31 -2.16 17.84
C MET A 1 5.21 -3.14 17.54
N THR A 2 3.98 -2.68 17.34
CA THR A 2 2.86 -3.55 16.99
C THR A 2 2.58 -3.41 15.51
N ILE A 3 2.72 -4.51 14.78
CA ILE A 3 2.37 -4.60 13.36
C ILE A 3 0.85 -4.73 13.25
N LEU A 4 0.24 -4.05 12.27
CA LEU A 4 -1.19 -4.18 12.00
C LEU A 4 -1.47 -5.53 11.31
N SER A 5 -2.42 -6.28 11.86
CA SER A 5 -2.98 -7.48 11.22
C SER A 5 -3.87 -7.11 10.03
N ASP A 6 -4.29 -8.10 9.24
CA ASP A 6 -5.30 -7.91 8.19
C ASP A 6 -6.60 -7.28 8.73
N GLN A 7 -6.99 -7.62 9.97
CA GLN A 7 -8.13 -7.05 10.65
C GLN A 7 -7.93 -5.58 11.04
N ASP A 8 -6.74 -5.23 11.50
CA ASP A 8 -6.42 -3.84 11.85
C ASP A 8 -6.32 -2.99 10.58
N ILE A 9 -5.65 -3.49 9.53
CA ILE A 9 -5.59 -2.81 8.22
C ILE A 9 -7.00 -2.56 7.68
N ARG A 10 -7.91 -3.54 7.73
CA ARG A 10 -9.30 -3.34 7.29
C ARG A 10 -10.05 -2.26 8.08
N GLN A 11 -9.75 -2.11 9.37
CA GLN A 11 -10.37 -1.09 10.21
C GLN A 11 -9.81 0.30 9.93
N GLU A 12 -8.53 0.37 9.55
CA GLU A 12 -7.83 1.62 9.30
C GLU A 12 -7.94 2.12 7.85
N ILE A 13 -8.23 1.24 6.89
CA ILE A 13 -8.47 1.64 5.51
C ILE A 13 -9.70 2.56 5.42
N GLY A 14 -9.53 3.71 4.75
CA GLY A 14 -10.55 4.75 4.65
C GLY A 14 -10.60 5.69 5.85
N ILE A 15 -9.73 5.49 6.86
CA ILE A 15 -9.62 6.37 8.04
C ILE A 15 -8.19 6.90 8.17
N ASN A 16 -7.23 6.05 8.50
CA ASN A 16 -5.82 6.39 8.66
C ASN A 16 -4.92 5.82 7.54
N ILE A 17 -5.47 4.99 6.65
CA ILE A 17 -4.75 4.38 5.51
C ILE A 17 -5.63 4.51 4.27
N TYR A 18 -5.15 5.11 3.18
CA TYR A 18 -5.79 5.03 1.87
C TYR A 18 -4.86 4.29 0.90
N ILE A 19 -5.43 3.41 0.07
CA ILE A 19 -4.67 2.65 -0.93
C ILE A 19 -5.52 2.61 -2.19
N TYR A 20 -5.01 3.07 -3.33
CA TYR A 20 -5.71 2.98 -4.60
C TYR A 20 -4.76 2.65 -5.75
N PRO A 21 -5.06 1.65 -6.59
CA PRO A 21 -6.22 0.75 -6.48
C PRO A 21 -6.09 -0.20 -5.29
N TYR A 22 -7.20 -0.41 -4.57
CA TYR A 22 -7.26 -1.43 -3.52
C TYR A 22 -7.66 -2.77 -4.14
N LYS A 23 -6.92 -3.83 -3.81
CA LYS A 23 -7.19 -5.21 -4.21
C LYS A 23 -7.27 -6.07 -2.97
N LYS A 24 -8.41 -6.68 -2.72
CA LYS A 24 -8.65 -7.51 -1.53
C LYS A 24 -7.63 -8.66 -1.45
N ASP A 25 -7.29 -9.26 -2.58
CA ASP A 25 -6.36 -10.38 -2.64
C ASP A 25 -4.92 -9.98 -2.29
N ASN A 26 -4.59 -8.70 -2.35
CA ASN A 26 -3.28 -8.19 -1.94
C ASN A 26 -3.16 -7.97 -0.42
N LEU A 27 -4.27 -7.94 0.31
CA LEU A 27 -4.25 -7.93 1.78
C LEU A 27 -3.85 -9.32 2.32
N LYS A 28 -2.78 -9.37 3.11
CA LYS A 28 -2.27 -10.56 3.77
C LYS A 28 -2.40 -10.43 5.29
N GLY A 29 -2.05 -11.49 6.02
CA GLY A 29 -2.28 -11.59 7.47
C GLY A 29 -1.74 -10.44 8.32
N SER A 30 -0.67 -9.76 7.87
CA SER A 30 -0.04 -8.64 8.59
C SER A 30 0.58 -7.60 7.64
N SER A 31 0.13 -7.57 6.40
CA SER A 31 0.76 -6.76 5.36
C SER A 31 -0.16 -6.56 4.16
N TYR A 32 0.24 -5.70 3.24
CA TYR A 32 -0.41 -5.51 1.95
C TYR A 32 0.64 -5.57 0.83
N ASN A 33 0.40 -6.38 -0.19
CA ASN A 33 1.31 -6.50 -1.33
C ASN A 33 1.02 -5.41 -2.37
N LEU A 34 2.07 -4.77 -2.88
CA LEU A 34 1.94 -3.74 -3.91
C LEU A 34 2.38 -4.29 -5.27
N THR A 35 1.68 -3.86 -6.30
CA THR A 35 1.91 -4.26 -7.69
C THR A 35 2.77 -3.24 -8.41
N ALA A 36 3.53 -3.68 -9.41
CA ALA A 36 4.30 -2.75 -10.24
C ALA A 36 3.35 -1.93 -11.11
N SER A 37 3.60 -0.63 -11.29
CA SER A 37 2.96 0.14 -12.37
C SER A 37 3.68 -0.12 -13.69
N GLN A 38 3.28 0.57 -14.76
CA GLN A 38 3.99 0.58 -16.04
C GLN A 38 5.26 1.46 -16.02
N LEU A 39 5.45 2.25 -14.95
CA LEU A 39 6.57 3.15 -14.79
C LEU A 39 7.73 2.41 -14.14
N ALA A 40 8.69 2.00 -14.98
CA ALA A 40 9.89 1.30 -14.56
C ALA A 40 11.08 1.69 -15.43
N TRP A 41 12.22 1.99 -14.81
CA TRP A 41 13.44 2.39 -15.50
C TRP A 41 14.63 1.55 -15.04
N ASP A 42 15.56 1.28 -15.96
CA ASP A 42 16.86 0.72 -15.59
C ASP A 42 17.78 1.84 -15.10
N LEU A 43 18.35 1.68 -13.92
CA LEU A 43 19.17 2.71 -13.28
C LEU A 43 20.45 3.03 -14.07
N SER A 44 21.00 2.06 -14.79
CA SER A 44 22.28 2.21 -15.50
C SER A 44 22.09 2.94 -16.82
N THR A 45 21.07 2.54 -17.57
CA THR A 45 20.75 3.12 -18.89
C THR A 45 19.83 4.32 -18.80
N ARG A 46 19.13 4.50 -17.68
CA ARG A 46 18.13 5.56 -17.40
C ARG A 46 16.93 5.53 -18.34
N LYS A 47 16.71 4.41 -19.02
CA LYS A 47 15.63 4.21 -19.97
C LYS A 47 14.51 3.40 -19.35
N SER A 48 13.29 3.61 -19.85
CA SER A 48 12.15 2.77 -19.51
C SER A 48 12.44 1.31 -19.90
N ILE A 49 12.04 0.37 -19.04
CA ILE A 49 12.15 -1.08 -19.24
C ILE A 49 10.78 -1.76 -19.32
N TYR A 50 9.73 -0.97 -19.48
CA TYR A 50 8.39 -1.44 -19.78
C TYR A 50 8.19 -1.60 -21.29
N ASP A 51 7.75 -2.80 -21.69
CA ASP A 51 7.33 -3.12 -23.05
C ASP A 51 5.80 -3.14 -23.11
N SER A 52 5.23 -2.13 -23.77
CA SER A 52 3.78 -1.97 -23.93
C SER A 52 3.16 -3.00 -24.88
N SER A 53 3.94 -3.60 -25.79
CA SER A 53 3.44 -4.62 -26.72
C SER A 53 3.15 -5.96 -26.03
N GLN A 54 3.89 -6.24 -24.95
CA GLN A 54 3.77 -7.47 -24.16
C GLN A 54 3.15 -7.24 -22.77
N ASN A 55 2.91 -5.97 -22.40
CA ASN A 55 2.56 -5.55 -21.04
C ASN A 55 3.51 -6.15 -19.99
N LYS A 56 4.80 -5.85 -20.11
CA LYS A 56 5.85 -6.53 -19.33
C LYS A 56 7.00 -5.61 -18.96
N ILE A 57 7.46 -5.71 -17.71
CA ILE A 57 8.73 -5.13 -17.26
C ILE A 57 9.79 -6.21 -17.27
N THR A 58 10.93 -5.95 -17.92
CA THR A 58 12.05 -6.90 -17.98
C THR A 58 13.30 -6.31 -17.32
N ILE A 59 13.67 -6.87 -16.17
CA ILE A 59 14.89 -6.49 -15.44
C ILE A 59 16.04 -7.38 -15.89
N GLN A 60 16.99 -6.80 -16.61
CA GLN A 60 18.12 -7.54 -17.17
C GLN A 60 19.05 -8.09 -16.07
N PRO A 61 19.81 -9.18 -16.36
CA PRO A 61 20.79 -9.71 -15.43
C PRO A 61 21.75 -8.64 -14.94
N LYS A 62 22.06 -8.64 -13.64
CA LYS A 62 23.04 -7.72 -13.04
C LYS A 62 22.71 -6.23 -13.21
N THR A 63 21.44 -5.88 -13.37
CA THR A 63 21.00 -4.48 -13.38
C THR A 63 20.04 -4.16 -12.23
N THR A 64 19.80 -2.86 -12.02
CA THR A 64 18.87 -2.36 -10.99
C THR A 64 17.73 -1.65 -11.70
N ALA A 65 16.50 -2.08 -11.45
CA ALA A 65 15.31 -1.36 -11.86
C ALA A 65 14.88 -0.37 -10.76
N LEU A 66 14.33 0.77 -11.16
CA LEU A 66 13.52 1.63 -10.32
C LEU A 66 12.08 1.51 -10.82
N ILE A 67 11.16 1.06 -9.95
CA ILE A 67 9.79 0.72 -10.33
C ILE A 67 8.84 1.49 -9.42
N GLU A 68 7.92 2.25 -10.00
CA GLU A 68 6.81 2.85 -9.26
C GLU A 68 5.74 1.81 -8.96
N THR A 69 5.21 1.82 -7.74
CA THR A 69 4.03 1.01 -7.40
C THR A 69 2.80 1.49 -8.17
N ASN A 70 1.93 0.56 -8.53
CA ASN A 70 0.63 0.87 -9.13
C ASN A 70 -0.29 1.57 -8.11
N GLU A 71 -0.13 1.22 -6.83
CA GLU A 71 -0.90 1.80 -5.76
C GLU A 71 -0.33 3.15 -5.31
N SER A 72 -1.20 4.16 -5.26
CA SER A 72 -1.02 5.37 -4.46
C SER A 72 -1.48 5.12 -3.03
N ILE A 73 -0.68 5.54 -2.06
CA ILE A 73 -0.89 5.26 -0.64
C ILE A 73 -0.91 6.57 0.11
N TRP A 74 -1.88 6.74 0.99
CA TRP A 74 -1.83 7.75 2.05
C TRP A 74 -1.86 7.11 3.43
N VAL A 75 -1.09 7.65 4.37
CA VAL A 75 -1.16 7.27 5.79
C VAL A 75 -1.23 8.50 6.68
N SER A 76 -1.97 8.42 7.79
CA SER A 76 -2.04 9.51 8.75
C SER A 76 -0.78 9.60 9.63
N GLN A 77 -0.65 10.68 10.39
CA GLN A 77 0.37 10.86 11.42
C GLN A 77 0.44 9.75 12.49
N LYS A 78 -0.50 8.81 12.53
CA LYS A 78 -0.54 7.69 13.49
C LYS A 78 0.06 6.40 12.94
N ILE A 79 0.32 6.34 11.64
CA ILE A 79 0.75 5.13 10.94
C ILE A 79 2.09 5.38 10.28
N SER A 80 3.01 4.43 10.46
CA SER A 80 4.21 4.29 9.63
C SER A 80 4.18 2.94 8.92
N GLY A 81 5.14 2.72 8.04
CA GLY A 81 5.33 1.40 7.46
C GLY A 81 6.74 1.10 7.01
N THR A 82 6.92 -0.12 6.53
CA THR A 82 8.19 -0.60 5.99
C THR A 82 7.91 -1.47 4.78
N TYR A 83 8.65 -1.22 3.70
CA TYR A 83 8.63 -2.01 2.48
C TYR A 83 9.63 -3.15 2.61
N TYR A 84 9.22 -4.37 2.24
CA TYR A 84 10.09 -5.54 2.21
C TYR A 84 10.02 -6.24 0.87
N SER A 85 11.16 -6.77 0.43
CA SER A 85 11.17 -7.69 -0.70
C SER A 85 10.37 -8.96 -0.38
N ARG A 86 9.71 -9.49 -1.40
CA ARG A 86 8.96 -10.74 -1.30
C ARG A 86 9.89 -11.94 -1.45
N VAL A 87 9.67 -12.99 -0.63
CA VAL A 87 10.50 -14.22 -0.62
C VAL A 87 10.58 -14.89 -1.99
N ARG A 88 9.46 -14.95 -2.73
CA ARG A 88 9.42 -15.57 -4.06
C ARG A 88 10.35 -14.84 -5.05
N GLU A 89 10.44 -13.53 -4.96
CA GLU A 89 11.21 -12.69 -5.86
C GLU A 89 12.70 -12.73 -5.49
N VAL A 90 13.04 -12.63 -4.19
CA VAL A 90 14.46 -12.73 -3.75
C VAL A 90 15.04 -14.12 -4.00
N SER A 91 14.24 -15.18 -3.89
CA SER A 91 14.66 -16.55 -4.23
C SER A 91 14.95 -16.75 -5.73
N LYS A 92 14.45 -15.86 -6.60
CA LYS A 92 14.83 -15.82 -8.03
C LYS A 92 16.10 -15.00 -8.28
N GLY A 93 16.71 -14.45 -7.23
CA GLY A 93 17.92 -13.66 -7.29
C GLY A 93 17.70 -12.15 -7.28
N THR A 94 16.52 -11.64 -6.90
CA THR A 94 16.41 -10.19 -6.63
C THR A 94 17.07 -9.81 -5.31
N GLY A 95 17.57 -8.59 -5.23
CA GLY A 95 18.12 -8.01 -4.01
C GLY A 95 17.02 -7.75 -2.97
N HIS A 96 17.38 -7.92 -1.69
CA HIS A 96 16.51 -7.52 -0.60
C HIS A 96 16.47 -5.99 -0.50
N ILE A 97 15.27 -5.44 -0.35
CA ILE A 97 15.04 -4.04 -0.02
C ILE A 97 14.33 -3.87 1.32
N SER A 98 14.70 -2.82 2.03
CA SER A 98 14.00 -2.35 3.22
C SER A 98 14.03 -0.83 3.23
N THR A 99 12.87 -0.19 3.05
CA THR A 99 12.72 1.27 3.11
C THR A 99 11.49 1.63 3.94
N THR A 100 11.38 2.89 4.37
CA THR A 100 10.31 3.34 5.27
C THR A 100 9.18 4.04 4.52
N LEU A 101 7.96 3.84 5.02
CA LEU A 101 6.80 4.67 4.72
C LEU A 101 6.61 5.62 5.91
N ASP A 102 6.86 6.90 5.68
CA ASP A 102 6.74 7.91 6.71
C ASP A 102 5.28 8.31 6.96
N PRO A 103 4.92 8.75 8.18
CA PRO A 103 3.59 9.27 8.46
C PRO A 103 3.28 10.50 7.62
N ASN A 104 2.00 10.70 7.27
CA ASN A 104 1.53 11.74 6.36
C ASN A 104 1.97 11.57 4.88
N TYR A 105 2.55 10.42 4.53
CA TYR A 105 2.87 10.11 3.14
C TYR A 105 1.65 10.09 2.26
N ILE A 106 1.79 10.61 1.03
CA ILE A 106 0.84 10.46 -0.06
C ILE A 106 1.59 10.18 -1.37
N GLY A 107 1.12 9.18 -2.12
CA GLY A 107 1.57 8.93 -3.49
C GLY A 107 1.93 7.49 -3.80
N CYS A 108 2.40 7.27 -5.03
CA CYS A 108 3.03 6.02 -5.44
C CYS A 108 4.45 5.92 -4.87
N SER A 109 4.96 4.71 -4.70
CA SER A 109 6.27 4.46 -4.09
C SER A 109 7.29 4.01 -5.12
N LEU A 110 8.42 4.71 -5.18
CA LEU A 110 9.57 4.32 -6.00
C LEU A 110 10.38 3.24 -5.29
N ILE A 111 10.45 2.05 -5.90
CA ILE A 111 11.12 0.87 -5.34
C ILE A 111 12.30 0.48 -6.23
N ALA A 112 13.50 0.42 -5.65
CA ALA A 112 14.68 -0.10 -6.33
C ALA A 112 14.68 -1.64 -6.24
N LEU A 113 14.92 -2.33 -7.35
CA LEU A 113 14.99 -3.80 -7.38
C LEU A 113 16.20 -4.25 -8.20
N ARG A 114 17.20 -4.82 -7.51
CA ARG A 114 18.42 -5.35 -8.13
C ARG A 114 18.19 -6.78 -8.61
N ASN A 115 18.55 -7.12 -9.84
CA ASN A 115 18.63 -8.50 -10.31
C ASN A 115 20.07 -9.03 -10.15
N HIS A 116 20.32 -9.89 -9.18
CA HIS A 116 21.62 -10.55 -8.97
C HIS A 116 21.77 -11.86 -9.76
N SER A 117 20.71 -12.35 -10.40
CA SER A 117 20.77 -13.59 -11.17
C SER A 117 21.51 -13.40 -12.51
N GLN A 118 21.69 -14.50 -13.25
CA GLN A 118 22.21 -14.49 -14.62
C GLN A 118 21.08 -14.49 -15.67
N SER A 119 19.81 -14.43 -15.25
CA SER A 119 18.65 -14.50 -16.12
C SER A 119 17.77 -13.26 -15.96
N PRO A 120 17.04 -12.85 -17.00
CA PRO A 120 16.08 -11.76 -16.88
C PRO A 120 14.99 -12.10 -15.85
N ILE A 121 14.48 -11.07 -15.18
CA ILE A 121 13.32 -11.18 -14.30
C ILE A 121 12.18 -10.39 -14.92
N GLU A 122 11.06 -11.06 -15.13
CA GLU A 122 9.87 -10.50 -15.74
C GLU A 122 8.80 -10.22 -14.67
N ILE A 123 8.17 -9.05 -14.78
CA ILE A 123 7.06 -8.63 -13.93
C ILE A 123 5.94 -8.11 -14.84
N THR A 124 4.72 -8.58 -14.62
CA THR A 124 3.52 -8.09 -15.31
C THR A 124 2.95 -6.89 -14.54
N PRO A 125 2.97 -5.67 -15.10
CA PRO A 125 2.40 -4.49 -14.46
C PRO A 125 0.95 -4.70 -14.02
N GLU A 126 0.58 -4.02 -12.94
CA GLU A 126 -0.74 -3.98 -12.31
C GLU A 126 -1.25 -5.33 -11.80
N THR A 127 -0.51 -6.41 -12.05
CA THR A 127 -0.92 -7.80 -11.79
C THR A 127 0.01 -8.45 -10.79
N ASP A 128 1.31 -8.47 -11.07
CA ASP A 128 2.30 -9.13 -10.23
C ASP A 128 2.68 -8.25 -9.04
N PRO A 129 2.46 -8.69 -7.79
CA PRO A 129 2.99 -7.98 -6.64
C PRO A 129 4.50 -8.19 -6.56
N PHE A 130 5.26 -7.15 -6.22
CA PHE A 130 6.72 -7.22 -6.20
C PHE A 130 7.35 -6.75 -4.88
N VAL A 131 6.57 -6.04 -4.06
CA VAL A 131 6.97 -5.57 -2.74
C VAL A 131 5.84 -5.79 -1.74
N THR A 132 6.18 -5.99 -0.47
CA THR A 132 5.23 -6.11 0.63
C THR A 132 5.36 -4.92 1.57
N LEU A 133 4.25 -4.24 1.84
CA LEU A 133 4.18 -3.14 2.80
C LEU A 133 3.61 -3.64 4.14
N ILE A 134 4.32 -3.36 5.21
CA ILE A 134 3.88 -3.59 6.59
C ILE A 134 3.52 -2.26 7.22
N PHE A 135 2.36 -2.19 7.89
CA PHE A 135 1.94 -1.00 8.64
C PHE A 135 2.19 -1.18 10.14
N GLN A 136 2.55 -0.10 10.83
CA GLN A 136 2.69 -0.06 12.28
C GLN A 136 1.95 1.16 12.87
N TYR A 137 1.37 0.99 14.06
CA TYR A 137 0.94 2.12 14.86
C TYR A 137 2.14 2.80 15.51
N LEU A 138 2.16 4.13 15.43
CA LEU A 138 3.03 4.93 16.27
C LEU A 138 2.44 5.03 17.68
N HIS A 139 3.29 4.94 18.69
CA HIS A 139 2.87 5.14 20.08
C HIS A 139 2.36 6.57 20.31
N THR A 140 3.02 7.55 19.68
CA THR A 140 2.63 8.96 19.69
C THR A 140 2.57 9.46 18.26
N PRO A 141 1.50 10.18 17.85
CA PRO A 141 1.41 10.69 16.50
C PRO A 141 2.61 11.57 16.11
N SER A 142 3.07 11.44 14.87
CA SER A 142 4.13 12.29 14.33
C SER A 142 3.68 13.76 14.28
N THR A 143 4.58 14.66 14.66
CA THR A 143 4.40 16.11 14.49
C THR A 143 5.15 16.66 13.26
N LYS A 144 5.76 15.76 12.47
CA LYS A 144 6.51 16.14 11.27
C LYS A 144 5.56 16.15 10.08
N GLU A 145 5.49 17.31 9.43
CA GLU A 145 4.84 17.44 8.13
C GLU A 145 5.70 16.80 7.03
N GLN A 146 5.03 16.29 6.02
CA GLN A 146 5.68 15.73 4.85
C GLN A 146 6.21 16.86 3.96
N THR A 147 7.53 17.06 3.92
CA THR A 147 8.12 18.13 3.09
C THR A 147 9.13 17.66 2.04
N ARG A 148 9.63 16.42 2.12
CA ARG A 148 10.72 15.93 1.25
C ARG A 148 10.40 14.70 0.41
N ASN A 149 9.53 13.82 0.88
CA ASN A 149 9.18 12.59 0.17
C ASN A 149 7.97 12.84 -0.73
N THR A 150 8.17 13.50 -1.87
CA THR A 150 7.08 13.75 -2.83
C THR A 150 6.62 12.45 -3.49
N SER A 151 5.36 12.41 -3.95
CA SER A 151 4.82 11.24 -4.64
C SER A 151 5.70 10.82 -5.81
N GLY A 152 5.98 9.53 -5.91
CA GLY A 152 6.78 8.93 -6.98
C GLY A 152 8.22 9.45 -7.04
N ARG A 153 8.71 10.10 -5.97
CA ARG A 153 10.10 10.55 -5.81
C ARG A 153 10.73 11.11 -7.09
N ARG A 154 10.01 11.98 -7.79
CA ARG A 154 10.49 12.59 -9.05
C ARG A 154 11.78 13.38 -8.85
N ASP A 155 11.97 13.89 -7.64
CA ASP A 155 13.21 14.51 -7.18
C ASP A 155 14.41 13.54 -7.36
N LEU A 156 14.25 12.27 -6.99
CA LEU A 156 15.28 11.25 -7.16
C LEU A 156 15.46 10.86 -8.62
N LEU A 157 14.36 10.64 -9.36
CA LEU A 157 14.44 10.29 -10.78
C LEU A 157 15.23 11.35 -11.55
N SER A 158 14.91 12.63 -11.33
CA SER A 158 15.64 13.75 -11.93
C SER A 158 17.11 13.79 -11.51
N THR A 159 17.41 13.63 -10.21
CA THR A 159 18.78 13.60 -9.68
C THR A 159 19.62 12.46 -10.29
N LEU A 160 18.99 11.33 -10.59
CA LEU A 160 19.61 10.17 -11.23
C LEU A 160 19.71 10.29 -12.76
N GLY A 161 19.22 11.40 -13.33
CA GLY A 161 19.24 11.66 -14.77
C GLY A 161 18.20 10.88 -15.57
N ILE A 162 17.16 10.37 -14.92
CA ILE A 162 16.01 9.75 -15.59
C ILE A 162 15.07 10.87 -16.01
N GLN A 163 14.80 10.96 -17.31
CA GLN A 163 13.89 11.94 -17.90
C GLN A 163 12.55 11.28 -18.18
N LEU A 164 11.50 11.81 -17.55
CA LEU A 164 10.14 11.34 -17.77
C LEU A 164 9.63 11.84 -19.13
N ASN A 165 8.98 10.95 -19.86
CA ASN A 165 8.21 11.34 -21.03
C ASN A 165 6.85 11.96 -20.61
N LYS A 166 6.07 12.41 -21.59
CA LYS A 166 4.78 13.06 -21.34
C LYS A 166 3.78 12.14 -20.63
N GLU A 167 3.64 10.90 -21.07
CA GLU A 167 2.69 9.94 -20.49
C GLU A 167 3.08 9.55 -19.06
N GLU A 168 4.37 9.34 -18.81
CA GLU A 168 4.90 9.06 -17.47
C GLU A 168 4.67 10.24 -16.51
N THR A 169 4.86 11.46 -17.01
CA THR A 169 4.59 12.69 -16.26
C THR A 169 3.10 12.83 -15.93
N GLU A 170 2.23 12.66 -16.93
CA GLU A 170 0.78 12.68 -16.77
C GLU A 170 0.27 11.61 -15.80
N PHE A 171 0.86 10.40 -15.82
CA PHE A 171 0.53 9.33 -14.88
C PHE A 171 0.80 9.77 -13.44
N LEU A 172 1.98 10.35 -13.18
CA LEU A 172 2.36 10.77 -11.84
C LEU A 172 1.64 12.07 -11.41
N ASP A 173 1.15 12.88 -12.36
CA ASP A 173 0.45 14.16 -12.12
C ASP A 173 -1.04 13.97 -11.81
N ARG A 174 -1.55 12.73 -11.90
CA ARG A 174 -2.93 12.43 -11.51
C ARG A 174 -3.21 12.97 -10.12
N GLU A 175 -4.34 13.64 -9.96
CA GLU A 175 -4.68 14.40 -8.76
C GLU A 175 -4.57 13.57 -7.46
N PHE A 176 -5.05 12.32 -7.51
CA PHE A 176 -5.01 11.39 -6.37
C PHE A 176 -3.60 10.93 -5.95
N MET A 177 -2.54 11.30 -6.68
CA MET A 177 -1.16 11.03 -6.29
C MET A 177 -0.66 11.99 -5.20
N ASN A 178 -1.22 13.20 -5.11
CA ASN A 178 -0.78 14.22 -4.14
C ASN A 178 -1.92 14.86 -3.35
N ASN A 179 -3.18 14.57 -3.68
CA ASN A 179 -4.34 15.08 -2.97
C ASN A 179 -5.05 13.96 -2.20
N LYS A 180 -5.09 14.10 -0.87
CA LYS A 180 -5.67 13.14 0.05
C LYS A 180 -7.16 12.89 -0.20
N ASP A 181 -7.93 13.94 -0.48
CA ASP A 181 -9.37 13.85 -0.69
C ASP A 181 -9.68 13.20 -2.05
N ALA A 182 -8.92 13.55 -3.09
CA ALA A 182 -9.02 12.89 -4.39
C ALA A 182 -8.68 11.39 -4.30
N LEU A 183 -7.66 11.04 -3.51
CA LEU A 183 -7.30 9.64 -3.24
C LEU A 183 -8.39 8.90 -2.48
N LEU A 184 -9.01 9.53 -1.48
CA LEU A 184 -10.14 8.95 -0.77
C LEU A 184 -11.32 8.70 -1.69
N ASN A 185 -11.64 9.64 -2.58
CA ASN A 185 -12.71 9.49 -3.58
C ASN A 185 -12.43 8.27 -4.48
N LYS A 186 -11.19 8.12 -4.96
CA LYS A 186 -10.79 6.93 -5.74
C LYS A 186 -10.89 5.62 -4.96
N LEU A 187 -10.49 5.62 -3.69
CA LEU A 187 -10.69 4.46 -2.82
C LEU A 187 -12.18 4.12 -2.66
N LEU A 188 -13.05 5.12 -2.46
CA LEU A 188 -14.50 4.92 -2.33
C LEU A 188 -15.15 4.36 -3.60
N GLU A 189 -14.59 4.67 -4.78
CA GLU A 189 -15.01 4.10 -6.06
C GLU A 189 -14.64 2.62 -6.22
N CYS A 190 -13.65 2.12 -5.46
CA CYS A 190 -13.13 0.75 -5.60
C CYS A 190 -14.11 -0.32 -5.10
N ASP A 191 -14.40 -1.31 -5.95
CA ASP A 191 -15.37 -2.37 -5.63
C ASP A 191 -14.93 -3.27 -4.48
N ASP A 192 -13.64 -3.63 -4.42
CA ASP A 192 -13.09 -4.42 -3.33
C ASP A 192 -13.19 -3.69 -1.98
N TYR A 193 -13.01 -2.37 -1.99
CA TYR A 193 -13.18 -1.57 -0.78
C TYR A 193 -14.65 -1.46 -0.35
N LYS A 194 -15.58 -1.28 -1.29
CA LYS A 194 -17.04 -1.28 -0.99
C LYS A 194 -17.47 -2.58 -0.30
N ILE A 195 -16.89 -3.73 -0.70
CA ILE A 195 -17.15 -5.02 -0.05
C ILE A 195 -16.70 -5.00 1.43
N ILE A 196 -15.51 -4.46 1.72
CA ILE A 196 -15.00 -4.34 3.09
C ILE A 196 -15.89 -3.42 3.92
N GLN A 197 -16.23 -2.25 3.40
CA GLN A 197 -17.06 -1.27 4.11
C GLN A 197 -18.43 -1.86 4.48
N LYS A 198 -19.04 -2.62 3.57
CA LYS A 198 -20.29 -3.34 3.82
C LYS A 198 -20.15 -4.41 4.90
N ASN A 199 -19.04 -5.17 4.88
CA ASN A 199 -18.77 -6.22 5.86
C ASN A 199 -18.52 -5.64 7.27
N GLU A 200 -17.73 -4.58 7.38
CA GLU A 200 -17.46 -3.91 8.65
C GLU A 200 -18.71 -3.26 9.23
N SER A 201 -19.55 -2.66 8.38
CA SER A 201 -20.85 -2.12 8.80
C SER A 201 -21.78 -3.21 9.36
N LYS A 202 -21.82 -4.39 8.72
CA LYS A 202 -22.59 -5.55 9.21
C LYS A 202 -22.02 -6.10 10.52
N LYS A 203 -20.69 -6.17 10.65
CA LYS A 203 -20.00 -6.63 11.87
C LYS A 203 -20.32 -5.71 13.04
N LYS A 204 -20.16 -4.39 12.89
CA LYS A 204 -20.53 -3.39 13.90
C LYS A 204 -21.98 -3.55 14.35
N LYS A 205 -22.93 -3.67 13.42
CA LYS A 205 -24.36 -3.91 13.74
C LYS A 205 -24.58 -5.19 14.55
N ARG A 206 -23.90 -6.29 14.20
CA ARG A 206 -23.98 -7.56 14.94
C ARG A 206 -23.42 -7.44 16.36
N ASP A 207 -22.30 -6.76 16.52
CA ASP A 207 -21.65 -6.59 17.83
C ASP A 207 -22.46 -5.68 18.74
N LEU A 208 -23.03 -4.59 18.21
CA LEU A 208 -24.00 -3.74 18.89
C LEU A 208 -25.21 -4.54 19.38
N ASN A 209 -25.78 -5.41 18.54
CA ASN A 209 -26.92 -6.23 18.93
C ASN A 209 -26.56 -7.23 20.04
N LYS A 210 -25.41 -7.92 19.92
CA LYS A 210 -24.91 -8.82 20.97
C LYS A 210 -24.71 -8.09 22.31
N TYR A 211 -24.15 -6.88 22.28
CA TYR A 211 -23.97 -6.06 23.47
C TYR A 211 -25.31 -5.69 24.12
N GLN A 212 -26.30 -5.27 23.33
CA GLN A 212 -27.64 -4.96 23.83
C GLN A 212 -28.33 -6.18 24.44
N ILE A 213 -28.22 -7.36 23.81
CA ILE A 213 -28.74 -8.63 24.33
C ILE A 213 -28.10 -8.93 25.68
N LYS A 214 -26.75 -8.95 25.76
CA LYS A 214 -26.01 -9.22 27.00
C LYS A 214 -26.40 -8.27 28.13
N ARG A 215 -26.57 -6.98 27.82
CA ARG A 215 -27.02 -5.97 28.78
C ARG A 215 -28.42 -6.28 29.30
N LYS A 216 -29.39 -6.59 28.42
CA LYS A 216 -30.74 -7.00 28.83
C LYS A 216 -30.72 -8.27 29.71
N THR A 217 -29.92 -9.27 29.36
CA THR A 217 -29.82 -10.51 30.16
C THR A 217 -29.21 -10.26 31.53
N PHE A 218 -28.21 -9.38 31.63
CA PHE A 218 -27.61 -8.97 32.91
C PHE A 218 -28.62 -8.28 33.82
N PHE A 219 -29.42 -7.33 33.29
CA PHE A 219 -30.47 -6.67 34.06
C PHE A 219 -31.57 -7.65 34.54
N LEU A 220 -31.99 -8.59 33.68
CA LEU A 220 -32.97 -9.61 34.06
C LEU A 220 -32.45 -10.54 35.18
N LYS A 221 -31.17 -10.93 35.14
CA LYS A 221 -30.56 -11.75 36.18
C LYS A 221 -30.43 -11.02 37.53
N ASN A 222 -30.14 -9.72 37.52
CA ASN A 222 -30.02 -8.95 38.77
C ASN A 222 -31.38 -8.61 39.41
N ASN A 223 -32.43 -8.39 38.61
CA ASN A 223 -33.78 -8.13 39.15
C ASN A 223 -34.39 -9.38 39.81
N ASN A 224 -34.03 -10.59 39.38
CA ASN A 224 -34.51 -11.82 40.00
C ASN A 224 -33.80 -12.18 41.32
N ASN A 225 -32.72 -11.48 41.69
CA ASN A 225 -31.97 -11.71 42.93
C ASN A 225 -32.35 -10.73 44.07
N ILE A 226 -33.36 -9.87 43.90
CA ILE A 226 -33.79 -8.86 44.89
C ILE A 226 -35.14 -9.26 45.54
N LEU A 227 -35.70 -10.42 45.18
CA LEU A 227 -36.91 -10.99 45.78
C LEU A 227 -36.55 -12.19 46.66
N PHE A 228 -35.87 -11.96 47.79
CA PHE A 228 -35.80 -12.86 48.94
C PHE A 228 -35.66 -12.04 50.22
#